data_AF-A0A6A4UQU4-F1
#
_entry.id   AF-A0A6A4UQU4-F1
#
_cell.length_a   1.000
_cell.length_b   1.000
_cell.length_c   1.000
_cell.angle_alpha   90.00
_cell.angle_beta   90.00
_cell.angle_gamma   90.00
#
_symmetry.space_group_name_H-M   'P 1'
#
loop_
_entity.id
_entity.type
_entity.pdbx_description
1 polymer ?
#
loop_
_entity_poly.entity_id
_entity_poly.type
_entity_poly.pdbx_seq_one_letter_code
_entity_poly.pdbx_strand_id
1 'polypeptide(L)'
;MRPFSIALTATMALGLLALAACIPLGPFPNAPEEKSTGAEDYAAYCAACHGAAGKGDGEVAKELGKPPADLSKLSKKNKDAFPTTKVMAQIWGYAGKKGKGIMPDFGPLLEGDTVPYDGGDGIETPTPIRLVQIAEYLKTLQAK
;
A
#
# COMPACT_ATOMS: atom_id res chain seq x y z
N MET A 1 -44.99 -24.06 66.98
CA MET A 1 -44.92 -25.41 67.60
C MET A 1 -44.03 -26.27 66.71
N ARG A 2 -43.08 -26.99 67.33
CA ARG A 2 -41.90 -27.72 66.77
C ARG A 2 -42.32 -28.99 65.98
N PRO A 3 -41.43 -29.83 65.41
CA PRO A 3 -39.95 -29.78 65.26
C PRO A 3 -39.45 -30.15 63.81
N PHE A 4 -38.28 -29.69 63.35
CA PHE A 4 -36.96 -30.34 63.41
C PHE A 4 -36.93 -31.88 63.23
N SER A 5 -36.31 -32.36 62.14
CA SER A 5 -35.44 -33.58 62.03
C SER A 5 -34.94 -33.72 60.57
N ILE A 6 -33.73 -33.27 60.25
CA ILE A 6 -32.47 -34.04 60.11
C ILE A 6 -32.55 -35.21 59.11
N ALA A 7 -31.83 -35.09 58.00
CA ALA A 7 -31.08 -36.22 57.44
C ALA A 7 -29.82 -35.69 56.73
N LEU A 8 -28.70 -36.02 57.37
CA LEU A 8 -27.33 -35.90 56.91
C LEU A 8 -27.11 -36.82 55.70
N THR A 9 -26.66 -36.27 54.57
CA THR A 9 -25.85 -37.04 53.62
C THR A 9 -24.66 -36.17 53.21
N ALA A 10 -23.54 -36.41 53.90
CA ALA A 10 -22.24 -36.00 53.43
C ALA A 10 -21.89 -36.86 52.21
N THR A 11 -21.87 -36.25 51.03
CA THR A 11 -21.19 -36.81 49.86
C THR A 11 -20.19 -35.79 49.33
N MET A 12 -18.95 -36.20 49.50
CA MET A 12 -17.70 -35.63 49.07
C MET A 12 -17.60 -35.63 47.54
N ALA A 13 -17.30 -34.47 46.93
CA ALA A 13 -16.69 -34.31 45.61
C ALA A 13 -16.35 -32.81 45.45
N LEU A 14 -15.19 -32.33 45.88
CA LEU A 14 -13.97 -32.25 45.09
C LEU A 14 -14.21 -31.94 43.60
N GLY A 15 -13.91 -30.70 43.22
CA GLY A 15 -13.48 -30.34 41.87
C GLY A 15 -14.56 -29.83 40.91
N LEU A 16 -14.76 -28.51 40.89
CA LEU A 16 -14.84 -27.82 39.60
C LEU A 16 -13.69 -26.84 39.51
N LEU A 17 -12.61 -27.39 38.95
CA LEU A 17 -11.49 -26.70 38.32
C LEU A 17 -12.00 -25.53 37.46
N ALA A 18 -11.29 -24.42 37.57
CA ALA A 18 -11.42 -23.25 36.73
C ALA A 18 -11.47 -23.58 35.24
N LEU A 19 -12.57 -23.25 34.56
CA LEU A 19 -12.59 -23.08 33.11
C LEU A 19 -11.99 -21.70 32.77
N ALA A 20 -10.68 -21.57 32.96
CA ALA A 20 -9.91 -20.42 32.52
C ALA A 20 -8.63 -20.92 31.85
N ALA A 21 -8.73 -21.28 30.57
CA ALA A 21 -7.64 -21.23 29.58
C ALA A 21 -8.01 -22.10 28.37
N CYS A 22 -8.35 -21.44 27.26
CA CYS A 22 -7.93 -21.79 25.89
C CYS A 22 -8.64 -20.86 24.91
N ILE A 23 -8.45 -19.54 25.05
CA ILE A 23 -8.51 -18.68 23.88
C ILE A 23 -7.05 -18.55 23.44
N PRO A 24 -6.63 -19.21 22.34
CA PRO A 24 -5.33 -18.92 21.78
C PRO A 24 -5.36 -17.47 21.31
N LEU A 25 -4.69 -16.58 22.06
CA LEU A 25 -4.25 -15.28 21.57
C LEU A 25 -3.12 -15.52 20.56
N GLY A 26 -3.42 -16.22 19.47
CA GLY A 26 -2.56 -16.32 18.31
C GLY A 26 -2.83 -15.13 17.37
N PRO A 27 -1.84 -14.66 16.61
CA PRO A 27 -2.09 -13.69 15.56
C PRO A 27 -3.10 -14.29 14.57
N PHE A 28 -4.21 -13.61 14.33
CA PHE A 28 -5.24 -14.03 13.40
C PHE A 28 -4.62 -14.30 12.01
N PRO A 29 -4.57 -15.54 11.51
CA PRO A 29 -3.87 -15.86 10.26
C PRO A 29 -4.63 -15.42 8.99
N ASN A 30 -5.67 -14.60 9.11
CA ASN A 30 -6.56 -14.21 8.00
C ASN A 30 -7.00 -12.74 8.04
N ALA A 31 -6.27 -11.85 8.74
CA ALA A 31 -6.45 -10.43 8.45
C ALA A 31 -5.99 -10.20 7.00
N PRO A 32 -6.80 -9.56 6.14
CA PRO A 32 -6.32 -9.14 4.82
C PRO A 32 -5.01 -8.36 5.02
N GLU A 33 -3.96 -8.69 4.27
CA GLU A 33 -2.84 -7.76 4.15
C GLU A 33 -3.41 -6.46 3.58
N GLU A 34 -3.48 -5.43 4.43
CA GLU A 34 -3.87 -4.09 4.01
C GLU A 34 -2.84 -3.61 2.98
N LYS A 35 -3.27 -3.53 1.71
CA LYS A 35 -2.41 -3.05 0.63
C LYS A 35 -2.21 -1.56 0.80
N SER A 36 -0.94 -1.13 0.82
CA SER A 36 -0.56 0.27 0.78
C SER A 36 -1.32 1.01 -0.33
N THR A 37 -1.81 2.21 -0.01
CA THR A 37 -2.42 3.12 -0.98
C THR A 37 -1.35 3.80 -1.84
N GLY A 38 -1.76 4.36 -2.97
CA GLY A 38 -0.85 5.09 -3.85
C GLY A 38 -0.22 6.32 -3.20
N ALA A 39 -0.92 6.95 -2.26
CA ALA A 39 -0.40 8.09 -1.50
C ALA A 39 0.68 7.66 -0.48
N GLU A 40 0.46 6.53 0.20
CA GLU A 40 1.43 5.94 1.14
C GLU A 40 2.70 5.49 0.40
N ASP A 41 2.55 4.79 -0.72
CA ASP A 41 3.68 4.39 -1.56
C ASP A 41 4.44 5.59 -2.12
N TYR A 42 3.71 6.64 -2.54
CA TYR A 42 4.34 7.86 -2.99
C TYR A 42 5.17 8.51 -1.89
N ALA A 43 4.61 8.63 -0.69
CA ALA A 43 5.32 9.20 0.46
C ALA A 43 6.56 8.38 0.83
N ALA A 44 6.46 7.05 0.81
CA ALA A 44 7.53 6.14 1.19
C ALA A 44 8.68 6.10 0.16
N TYR A 45 8.35 6.11 -1.14
CA TYR A 45 9.33 5.76 -2.18
C TYR A 45 9.63 6.86 -3.20
N CYS A 46 8.72 7.82 -3.37
CA CYS A 46 8.82 8.85 -4.42
C CYS A 46 9.19 10.23 -3.86
N ALA A 47 8.62 10.59 -2.70
CA ALA A 47 8.68 11.95 -2.16
C ALA A 47 10.11 12.40 -1.77
N ALA A 48 11.00 11.48 -1.39
CA ALA A 48 12.39 11.81 -1.08
C ALA A 48 13.13 12.49 -2.25
N CYS A 49 12.77 12.15 -3.50
CA CYS A 49 13.31 12.76 -4.71
C CYS A 49 12.34 13.78 -5.32
N HIS A 50 11.06 13.43 -5.45
CA HIS A 50 10.09 14.27 -6.16
C HIS A 50 9.39 15.32 -5.27
N GLY A 51 9.61 15.29 -3.95
CA GLY A 51 8.94 16.15 -2.97
C GLY A 51 7.51 15.70 -2.67
N ALA A 52 6.93 16.11 -1.54
CA ALA A 52 5.57 15.70 -1.15
C ALA A 52 4.49 16.15 -2.16
N ALA A 53 4.72 17.30 -2.82
CA ALA A 53 3.82 17.85 -3.85
C ALA A 53 4.23 17.46 -5.28
N GLY A 54 5.22 16.59 -5.46
CA GLY A 54 5.69 16.16 -6.78
C GLY A 54 6.39 17.23 -7.61
N LYS A 55 6.97 18.25 -7.00
CA LYS A 55 7.60 19.37 -7.73
C LYS A 55 9.06 19.12 -8.11
N GLY A 56 9.63 17.98 -7.74
CA GLY A 56 11.04 17.66 -7.96
C GLY A 56 11.97 18.28 -6.91
N ASP A 57 11.43 18.65 -5.75
CA ASP A 57 12.09 19.38 -4.66
C ASP A 57 12.28 18.55 -3.39
N GLY A 58 12.31 17.21 -3.52
CA GLY A 58 12.57 16.30 -2.41
C GLY A 58 13.97 16.52 -1.81
N GLU A 59 14.18 16.08 -0.57
CA GLU A 59 15.44 16.28 0.16
C GLU A 59 16.65 15.76 -0.61
N VAL A 60 16.52 14.59 -1.23
CA VAL A 60 17.59 13.94 -2.03
C VAL A 60 17.79 14.65 -3.37
N ALA A 61 16.82 15.42 -3.87
CA ALA A 61 16.91 16.09 -5.18
C ALA A 61 18.12 17.02 -5.30
N LYS A 62 18.56 17.61 -4.18
CA LYS A 62 19.70 18.55 -4.11
C LYS A 62 21.04 17.87 -4.37
N GLU A 63 21.13 16.56 -4.14
CA GLU A 63 22.36 15.77 -4.28
C GLU A 63 22.49 15.15 -5.68
N LEU A 64 21.44 15.25 -6.50
CA LEU A 64 21.41 14.67 -7.83
C LEU A 64 22.00 15.61 -8.87
N GLY A 65 22.89 15.10 -9.71
CA GLY A 65 23.46 15.87 -10.83
C GLY A 65 22.42 16.31 -11.88
N LYS A 66 21.24 15.67 -11.89
CA LYS A 66 20.08 16.10 -12.66
C LYS A 66 18.85 16.14 -11.76
N PRO A 67 18.12 17.27 -11.70
CA PRO A 67 16.94 17.37 -10.84
C PRO A 67 15.85 16.37 -11.30
N PRO A 68 15.12 15.76 -10.35
CA PRO A 68 13.94 14.97 -10.65
C PRO A 68 12.90 15.78 -11.41
N ALA A 69 12.07 15.09 -12.19
CA ALA A 69 10.99 15.75 -12.91
C ALA A 69 9.95 16.35 -11.95
N ASP A 70 9.45 17.54 -12.28
CA ASP A 70 8.20 18.08 -11.73
C ASP A 70 7.02 17.24 -12.28
N LEU A 71 6.54 16.34 -11.42
CA LEU A 71 5.44 15.41 -11.65
C LEU A 71 4.09 16.13 -11.65
N SER A 72 3.96 17.31 -11.04
CA SER A 72 2.71 18.09 -11.04
C SER A 72 2.37 18.69 -12.41
N LYS A 73 3.30 18.65 -13.37
CA LYS A 73 3.16 19.23 -14.71
C LYS A 73 3.11 18.19 -15.83
N LEU A 74 2.89 16.92 -15.53
CA LEU A 74 2.92 15.85 -16.54
C LEU A 74 1.80 16.02 -17.57
N SER A 75 0.58 16.32 -17.13
CA SER A 75 -0.56 16.57 -18.03
C SER A 75 -0.29 17.76 -18.95
N LYS A 76 0.12 18.90 -18.39
CA LYS A 76 0.42 20.12 -19.16
C LYS A 76 1.52 19.90 -20.22
N LYS A 77 2.54 19.08 -19.89
CA LYS A 77 3.60 18.70 -20.83
C LYS A 77 3.13 17.73 -21.92
N ASN A 78 1.95 17.15 -21.77
CA ASN A 78 1.38 16.14 -22.64
C ASN A 78 -0.02 16.54 -23.13
N LYS A 79 -0.16 17.78 -23.62
CA LYS A 79 -1.40 18.31 -24.23
C LYS A 79 -2.62 18.18 -23.31
N ASP A 80 -2.40 18.49 -22.03
CA ASP A 80 -3.40 18.43 -20.95
C ASP A 80 -3.96 17.03 -20.65
N ALA A 81 -3.34 15.98 -21.18
CA ALA A 81 -3.66 14.58 -20.90
C ALA A 81 -2.56 13.94 -20.06
N PHE A 82 -2.93 13.26 -18.97
CA PHE A 82 -1.96 12.54 -18.14
C PHE A 82 -1.41 11.31 -18.89
N PRO A 83 -0.08 11.18 -19.10
CA PRO A 83 0.50 10.10 -19.89
C PRO A 83 0.66 8.81 -19.06
N THR A 84 -0.45 8.19 -18.66
CA THR A 84 -0.48 7.06 -17.70
C THR A 84 0.47 5.92 -18.08
N THR A 85 0.40 5.36 -19.29
CA THR A 85 1.28 4.26 -19.73
C THR A 85 2.76 4.61 -19.62
N LYS A 86 3.13 5.85 -19.98
CA LYS A 86 4.52 6.30 -19.89
C LYS A 86 4.97 6.46 -18.44
N VAL A 87 4.10 6.96 -17.57
CA VAL A 87 4.37 7.10 -16.14
C VAL A 87 4.54 5.74 -15.50
N MET A 88 3.63 4.80 -15.75
CA MET A 88 3.72 3.43 -15.23
C MET A 88 4.99 2.72 -15.72
N ALA A 89 5.32 2.83 -17.01
CA ALA A 89 6.56 2.26 -17.56
C ALA A 89 7.83 2.89 -16.96
N GLN A 90 7.78 4.16 -16.56
CA GLN A 90 8.87 4.83 -15.87
C GLN A 90 9.02 4.32 -14.43
N ILE A 91 7.92 4.19 -13.68
CA ILE A 91 7.91 3.66 -12.31
C ILE A 91 8.40 2.21 -12.28
N TRP A 92 7.92 1.39 -13.22
CA TRP A 92 8.32 -0.01 -13.39
C TRP A 92 9.79 -0.18 -13.86
N GLY A 93 10.50 0.90 -14.15
CA GLY A 93 11.92 0.84 -14.53
C GLY A 93 12.20 0.51 -16.00
N TYR A 94 11.18 0.29 -16.86
CA TYR A 94 11.40 0.05 -18.29
C TYR A 94 12.12 1.23 -18.99
N ALA A 95 11.84 2.46 -18.55
CA ALA A 95 12.50 3.65 -19.08
C ALA A 95 13.91 3.87 -18.47
N GLY A 96 14.15 3.44 -17.23
CA GLY A 96 15.45 3.49 -16.56
C GLY A 96 16.49 2.58 -17.22
N LYS A 97 16.07 1.43 -17.74
CA LYS A 97 16.92 0.48 -18.47
C LYS A 97 17.57 1.04 -19.75
N LYS A 98 17.12 2.20 -20.26
CA LYS A 98 17.77 2.94 -21.37
C LYS A 98 18.84 3.97 -20.92
N GLY A 99 19.23 3.96 -19.64
CA GLY A 99 20.50 4.52 -19.16
C GLY A 99 20.60 6.04 -19.02
N LYS A 100 19.49 6.78 -18.91
CA LYS A 100 19.51 8.27 -18.81
C LYS A 100 18.93 8.85 -17.53
N GLY A 101 18.43 8.03 -16.61
CA GLY A 101 17.78 8.48 -15.38
C GLY A 101 18.28 7.71 -14.16
N ILE A 102 18.37 8.41 -13.03
CA ILE A 102 18.74 7.85 -11.71
C ILE A 102 17.55 7.23 -10.97
N MET A 103 16.35 7.30 -11.55
CA MET A 103 15.13 6.79 -10.92
C MET A 103 15.23 5.27 -10.74
N PRO A 104 15.03 4.73 -9.52
CA PRO A 104 15.10 3.30 -9.25
C PRO A 104 14.09 2.48 -10.04
N ASP A 105 14.36 1.18 -10.17
CA ASP A 105 13.39 0.20 -10.65
C ASP A 105 12.49 -0.23 -9.48
N PHE A 106 11.20 0.08 -9.56
CA PHE A 106 10.22 -0.28 -8.53
C PHE A 106 9.38 -1.50 -8.89
N GLY A 107 9.62 -2.16 -10.04
CA GLY A 107 8.87 -3.37 -10.44
C GLY A 107 8.83 -4.44 -9.34
N PRO A 108 9.98 -4.87 -8.80
CA PRO A 108 10.03 -5.89 -7.73
C PRO A 108 9.28 -5.48 -6.44
N LEU A 109 9.18 -4.18 -6.16
CA LEU A 109 8.48 -3.66 -4.99
C LEU A 109 6.96 -3.65 -5.20
N LEU A 110 6.51 -3.41 -6.43
CA LEU A 110 5.11 -3.20 -6.79
C LEU A 110 4.42 -4.45 -7.34
N GLU A 111 5.17 -5.53 -7.54
CA GLU A 111 4.64 -6.85 -7.86
C GLU A 111 3.61 -7.32 -6.82
N GLY A 112 2.60 -8.07 -7.27
CA GLY A 112 1.51 -8.54 -6.42
C GLY A 112 0.22 -8.71 -7.21
N ASP A 113 -0.92 -8.62 -6.51
CA ASP A 113 -2.23 -8.76 -7.11
C ASP A 113 -2.45 -7.78 -8.28
N THR A 114 -3.03 -8.29 -9.35
CA THR A 114 -3.30 -7.51 -10.56
C THR A 114 -4.79 -7.21 -10.71
N VAL A 115 -5.07 -6.09 -11.35
CA VAL A 115 -6.41 -5.70 -11.79
C VAL A 115 -6.37 -5.39 -13.28
N PRO A 116 -7.45 -5.64 -14.04
CA PRO A 116 -7.61 -5.07 -15.37
C PRO A 116 -7.53 -3.54 -15.27
N TYR A 117 -6.64 -2.94 -16.05
CA TYR A 117 -6.47 -1.50 -16.10
C TYR A 117 -6.09 -1.05 -17.52
N ASP A 118 -6.80 -0.06 -18.03
CA ASP A 118 -6.48 0.65 -19.27
C ASP A 118 -5.60 1.88 -18.98
N GLY A 119 -4.35 1.85 -19.46
CA GLY A 119 -3.39 2.94 -19.37
C GLY A 119 -3.64 4.09 -20.36
N GLY A 120 -4.69 4.00 -21.18
CA GLY A 120 -5.05 4.97 -22.22
C GLY A 120 -4.79 4.49 -23.64
N ASP A 121 -4.57 3.18 -23.85
CA ASP A 121 -4.45 2.57 -25.18
C ASP A 121 -5.71 1.77 -25.59
N GLY A 122 -6.73 1.72 -24.71
CA GLY A 122 -7.98 1.01 -24.95
C GLY A 122 -7.90 -0.48 -24.66
N ILE A 123 -6.80 -0.96 -24.07
CA ILE A 123 -6.56 -2.38 -23.78
C ILE A 123 -6.46 -2.59 -22.27
N GLU A 124 -7.43 -3.32 -21.73
CA GLU A 124 -7.42 -3.77 -20.34
C GLU A 124 -6.27 -4.77 -20.11
N THR A 125 -5.22 -4.33 -19.42
CA THR A 125 -4.03 -5.14 -19.14
C THR A 125 -3.98 -5.51 -17.66
N PRO A 126 -3.73 -6.78 -17.29
CA PRO A 126 -3.48 -7.15 -15.91
C PRO A 126 -2.29 -6.36 -15.34
N THR A 127 -2.58 -5.41 -14.47
CA THR A 127 -1.61 -4.45 -13.94
C THR A 127 -1.58 -4.54 -12.42
N PRO A 128 -0.39 -4.57 -11.77
CA PRO A 128 -0.32 -4.63 -10.32
C PRO A 128 -1.04 -3.46 -9.66
N ILE A 129 -1.89 -3.76 -8.68
CA ILE A 129 -2.80 -2.80 -8.08
C ILE A 129 -2.08 -1.60 -7.46
N ARG A 130 -0.89 -1.81 -6.87
CA ARG A 130 -0.08 -0.73 -6.29
C ARG A 130 0.49 0.21 -7.36
N LEU A 131 0.87 -0.30 -8.53
CA LEU A 131 1.27 0.54 -9.66
C LEU A 131 0.10 1.41 -10.15
N VAL A 132 -1.10 0.82 -10.24
CA VAL A 132 -2.33 1.55 -10.56
C VAL A 132 -2.59 2.66 -9.55
N GLN A 133 -2.56 2.34 -8.26
CA GLN A 133 -2.82 3.30 -7.19
C GLN A 133 -1.83 4.47 -7.19
N ILE A 134 -0.53 4.22 -7.40
CA ILE A 134 0.47 5.30 -7.52
C ILE A 134 0.17 6.18 -8.73
N ALA A 135 -0.13 5.59 -9.89
CA ALA A 135 -0.44 6.37 -11.09
C ALA A 135 -1.70 7.23 -10.91
N GLU A 136 -2.74 6.70 -10.28
CA GLU A 136 -3.96 7.46 -9.93
C GLU A 136 -3.65 8.58 -8.93
N TYR A 137 -2.84 8.32 -7.91
CA TYR A 137 -2.40 9.36 -6.99
C TYR A 137 -1.65 10.49 -7.72
N LEU A 138 -0.76 10.15 -8.66
CA LEU A 138 -0.05 11.15 -9.47
C LEU A 138 -1.01 12.00 -10.33
N LYS A 139 -2.14 11.46 -10.80
CA LYS A 139 -3.17 12.26 -11.49
C LYS A 139 -3.75 13.34 -10.58
N THR A 140 -3.88 13.07 -9.28
CA THR A 140 -4.39 14.06 -8.31
C THR A 140 -3.41 15.22 -8.08
N LEU A 141 -2.11 15.02 -8.33
CA LEU A 141 -1.08 16.04 -8.17
C LEU A 141 -0.99 17.01 -9.36
N GLN A 142 -1.73 16.76 -10.44
CA GLN A 142 -1.60 17.58 -11.64
C GLN A 142 -2.14 18.99 -11.40
N ALA A 143 -1.33 19.99 -11.72
CA ALA A 143 -1.76 21.38 -11.74
C ALA A 143 -2.90 21.55 -12.76
N LYS A 144 -3.93 22.29 -12.37
CA LYS A 144 -5.05 22.66 -13.23
C LYS A 144 -4.64 23.71 -14.27
#